data_AF-A0A2H0SP07-F1
#
_entry.id   AF-A0A2H0SP07-F1
#
_cell.length_a   1.000
_cell.length_b   1.000
_cell.length_c   1.000
_cell.angle_alpha   90.00
_cell.angle_beta   90.00
_cell.angle_gamma   90.00
#
_symmetry.space_group_name_H-M   'P 1'
#
loop_
_entity.id
_entity.type
_entity.pdbx_description
1 polymer ?
#
loop_
_entity_poly.entity_id
_entity_poly.type
_entity_poly.pdbx_seq_one_letter_code
_entity_poly.pdbx_strand_id
1 'polypeptide(L)' 'MAKKSKIAKSKKLLQKRQALLLSGEKKYNRFSTRGVNRCKITGRPKAYMRYFGLSRLTFRELALKGELPGVVKASK' A
#
# COMPACT_ATOMS: atom_id res chain seq x y z
N MET A 1 6.40 12.29 5.55
CA MET A 1 5.48 11.59 4.61
C MET A 1 6.15 11.37 3.25
N ALA A 2 5.57 10.59 2.35
CA ALA A 2 6.19 10.36 1.03
C ALA A 2 5.98 11.57 0.09
N LYS A 3 6.97 11.83 -0.80
CA LYS A 3 6.83 12.87 -1.83
C LYS A 3 5.62 12.56 -2.75
N LYS A 4 4.79 13.57 -3.03
CA LYS A 4 3.59 13.45 -3.90
C LYS A 4 3.92 12.80 -5.25
N SER A 5 5.04 13.17 -5.85
CA SER A 5 5.54 12.58 -7.11
C SER A 5 5.76 11.07 -7.04
N LYS A 6 6.29 10.56 -5.92
CA LYS A 6 6.52 9.11 -5.71
C LYS A 6 5.20 8.35 -5.51
N ILE A 7 4.22 8.97 -4.87
CA ILE A 7 2.87 8.40 -4.71
C ILE A 7 2.19 8.31 -6.08
N ALA A 8 2.20 9.41 -6.85
CA ALA A 8 1.64 9.46 -8.20
C ALA A 8 2.27 8.39 -9.12
N LYS A 9 3.60 8.24 -9.09
CA LYS A 9 4.30 7.19 -9.85
C LYS A 9 3.80 5.79 -9.50
N SER A 10 3.57 5.50 -8.22
CA SER A 10 3.08 4.19 -7.79
C SER A 10 1.63 3.93 -8.20
N LYS A 11 0.76 4.95 -8.11
CA LYS A 11 -0.63 4.88 -8.56
C LYS A 11 -0.72 4.62 -10.07
N LYS A 12 0.08 5.35 -10.86
CA LYS A 12 0.17 5.15 -12.32
C LYS A 12 0.59 3.73 -12.68
N LEU A 13 1.52 3.15 -11.93
CA LEU A 13 1.98 1.77 -12.16
C LEU A 13 0.91 0.73 -11.80
N LEU A 14 0.13 0.96 -10.73
CA LEU A 14 -1.00 0.11 -10.36
C LEU A 14 -2.15 0.18 -11.38
N GLN A 15 -2.52 1.39 -11.81
CA GLN A 15 -3.56 1.59 -12.84
C GLN A 15 -3.17 0.92 -14.16
N LYS A 16 -1.92 1.07 -14.59
CA LYS A 16 -1.41 0.39 -15.78
C LYS A 16 -1.52 -1.13 -15.65
N ARG A 17 -1.20 -1.68 -14.47
CA ARG A 17 -1.33 -3.13 -14.21
C ARG A 17 -2.78 -3.60 -14.27
N GLN A 18 -3.72 -2.84 -13.70
CA GLN A 18 -5.16 -3.16 -13.76
C GLN A 18 -5.68 -3.12 -15.21
N ALA A 19 -5.36 -2.08 -15.96
CA ALA A 19 -5.76 -1.95 -17.37
C ALA A 19 -5.27 -3.13 -18.23
N LEU A 20 -4.03 -3.59 -18.01
CA LEU A 20 -3.47 -4.74 -18.72
C LEU A 20 -4.13 -6.07 -18.35
N LEU A 21 -4.54 -6.22 -17.09
CA LEU A 21 -5.29 -7.41 -16.65
C LEU A 21 -6.66 -7.47 -17.31
N LEU A 22 -7.33 -6.32 -17.45
CA LEU A 22 -8.64 -6.20 -18.10
C LEU A 22 -8.57 -6.45 -19.61
N SER A 23 -7.54 -5.92 -20.29
CA SER A 23 -7.39 -6.08 -21.74
C SER A 23 -6.91 -7.48 -22.16
N GLY A 24 -6.48 -8.32 -21.22
CA GLY A 24 -5.89 -9.64 -21.50
C GLY A 24 -4.48 -9.56 -22.13
N GLU A 25 -3.96 -8.36 -22.37
CA GLU A 25 -2.62 -8.17 -22.93
C GLU A 25 -1.54 -8.44 -21.90
N LYS A 26 -0.69 -9.45 -22.14
CA LYS A 26 0.51 -9.73 -21.33
C LYS A 26 1.66 -8.76 -21.62
N LYS A 27 1.41 -7.44 -21.64
CA LYS A 27 2.50 -6.44 -21.61
C LYS A 27 3.03 -6.28 -20.19
N TYR A 28 3.79 -7.27 -19.72
CA TYR A 28 4.42 -7.20 -18.40
C TYR A 28 5.39 -6.01 -18.33
N ASN A 29 5.43 -5.31 -17.19
CA ASN A 29 6.61 -4.51 -16.89
C ASN A 29 7.82 -5.45 -16.99
N ARG A 30 8.87 -5.04 -17.73
CA ARG A 30 10.09 -5.84 -17.94
C ARG A 30 10.63 -6.50 -16.66
N PHE A 31 10.36 -5.91 -15.49
CA PHE A 31 10.68 -6.47 -14.19
C PHE A 31 9.50 -6.33 -13.21
N SER A 32 9.06 -7.46 -12.64
CA SER A 32 8.03 -7.54 -11.60
C SER A 32 8.50 -6.94 -10.26
N THR A 33 9.80 -6.88 -10.03
CA THR A 33 10.46 -6.41 -8.80
C THR A 33 10.38 -4.89 -8.56
N ARG A 34 9.95 -4.10 -9.56
CA ARG A 34 9.91 -2.63 -9.47
C ARG A 34 8.74 -2.08 -8.65
N GLY A 35 7.75 -2.92 -8.33
CA GLY A 35 6.61 -2.54 -7.50
C GLY A 35 7.01 -2.40 -6.03
N VAL A 36 6.66 -1.27 -5.41
CA VAL A 36 6.87 -1.06 -3.96
C VAL A 36 5.52 -0.84 -3.31
N ASN A 37 5.22 -1.66 -2.31
CA ASN A 37 4.02 -1.49 -1.49
C ASN A 37 4.14 -0.21 -0.67
N ARG A 38 3.12 0.65 -0.77
CA ARG A 38 3.04 1.91 -0.04
C ARG A 38 1.81 1.90 0.83
N CYS A 39 1.90 2.54 1.99
CA CYS A 39 0.74 2.80 2.84
C CYS A 39 -0.36 3.53 2.06
N LYS A 40 -1.61 3.07 2.17
CA LYS A 40 -2.77 3.65 1.46
C LYS A 40 -3.05 5.10 1.85
N ILE A 41 -2.79 5.47 3.10
CA ILE A 41 -3.08 6.81 3.65
C ILE A 41 -1.91 7.76 3.39
N THR A 42 -0.71 7.42 3.89
CA THR A 42 0.44 8.34 3.89
C THR A 42 1.45 8.12 2.76
N GLY A 43 1.33 7.01 2.02
CA GLY A 43 2.27 6.66 0.94
C GLY A 43 3.66 6.20 1.42
N ARG A 44 3.87 6.00 2.73
CA ARG A 44 5.17 5.55 3.28
C ARG A 44 5.53 4.15 2.72
N PRO A 45 6.76 3.95 2.20
CA PRO A 45 7.15 2.67 1.58
C PRO A 45 7.70 1.63 2.57
N LYS A 46 8.16 2.06 3.76
CA LYS A 46 8.78 1.18 4.76
C LYS A 46 7.76 0.71 5.80
N ALA A 47 8.02 -0.47 6.38
CA ALA A 47 7.20 -1.07 7.44
C ALA A 47 5.72 -1.18 7.05
N TYR A 48 5.48 -1.86 5.93
CA TYR A 48 4.16 -2.08 5.36
C TYR A 48 3.56 -3.39 5.86
N MET A 49 2.40 -3.32 6.51
CA MET A 49 1.64 -4.49 6.95
C MET A 49 0.70 -4.90 5.83
N ARG A 50 0.93 -6.07 5.21
CA ARG A 50 0.21 -6.50 3.99
C ARG A 50 -1.29 -6.71 4.23
N TYR A 51 -1.66 -7.30 5.37
CA TYR A 51 -3.06 -7.55 5.72
C TYR A 51 -3.89 -6.26 5.78
N PHE A 52 -3.39 -5.25 6.49
CA PHE A 52 -4.08 -3.97 6.65
C PHE A 52 -3.84 -2.98 5.50
N GLY A 53 -2.74 -3.14 4.75
CA GLY A 53 -2.34 -2.22 3.70
C GLY A 53 -1.82 -0.86 4.20
N LEU A 54 -1.33 -0.82 5.45
CA LEU A 54 -0.95 0.39 6.16
C LEU A 54 0.52 0.36 6.57
N SER A 55 1.05 1.54 6.90
CA SER A 55 2.34 1.65 7.57
C SER A 55 2.20 1.40 9.07
N ARG A 56 3.29 1.03 9.75
CA ARG A 56 3.29 0.86 11.22
C ARG A 56 2.76 2.05 12.03
N LEU A 57 2.93 3.29 11.54
CA LEU A 57 2.51 4.51 12.27
C LEU A 57 1.00 4.70 12.17
N THR A 58 0.50 4.73 10.93
CA THR A 58 -0.93 4.80 10.64
C THR A 58 -1.70 3.64 11.24
N PHE A 59 -1.10 2.43 11.26
CA PHE A 59 -1.71 1.28 11.91
C PHE A 59 -1.89 1.52 13.42
N ARG A 60 -0.84 2.00 14.10
CA ARG A 60 -0.92 2.31 15.54
C ARG A 60 -1.95 3.39 15.83
N GLU A 61 -1.97 4.47 15.06
CA GLU A 61 -2.94 5.56 15.23
C GLU A 61 -4.38 5.06 15.08
N LEU A 62 -4.67 4.27 14.03
CA LEU A 62 -6.01 3.72 13.78
C LEU A 62 -6.41 2.66 14.81
N ALA A 63 -5.46 1.83 15.27
CA ALA A 63 -5.69 0.87 16.34
C ALA A 63 -6.04 1.57 17.66
N LEU A 64 -5.34 2.65 18.00
CA LEU A 64 -5.61 3.44 19.20
C LEU A 64 -6.97 4.16 19.14
N LYS A 65 -7.42 4.54 17.94
CA LYS A 65 -8.76 5.11 17.71
C LYS A 65 -9.88 4.06 17.67
N GLY A 66 -9.56 2.77 17.63
CA GLY A 66 -10.55 1.70 17.47
C GLY A 66 -11.13 1.58 16.06
N GLU A 67 -10.52 2.23 15.05
CA GLU A 67 -10.97 2.15 13.64
C GLU A 67 -10.60 0.81 12.98
N LEU A 68 -9.70 0.03 13.58
CA LEU A 68 -9.28 -1.29 13.09
C LEU A 68 -10.03 -2.40 13.83
N PRO A 69 -10.99 -3.08 13.19
CA PRO A 69 -11.73 -4.17 13.84
C PRO A 69 -10.81 -5.36 14.13
N GLY A 70 -11.01 -5.98 15.29
CA GLY A 70 -10.26 -7.17 15.72
C GLY A 70 -8.82 -6.91 16.17
N VAL A 71 -8.42 -5.64 16.32
CA VAL A 71 -7.10 -5.28 16.87
C VAL A 71 -7.26 -4.89 18.34
N VAL A 72 -6.74 -5.72 19.24
CA VAL A 72 -6.69 -5.47 20.68
C VAL A 72 -5.25 -5.31 21.15
N LYS A 73 -5.05 -4.72 22.34
CA LYS A 73 -3.73 -4.75 22.98
C LYS A 73 -3.36 -6.20 23.28
N ALA A 74 -2.12 -6.56 22.99
CA ALA A 74 -1.61 -7.91 23.22
C ALA A 74 -1.40 -8.19 24.71
N SER A 75 -1.05 -7.15 25.49
CA SER A 75 -1.05 -7.24 26.94
C SER A 75 -2.49 -7.14 27.45
N LYS A 76 -2.74 -7.82 28.56
CA LYS A 76 -3.86 -7.49 29.43
C LYS A 76 -3.85 -6.01 29.81
#